data_AF-A0A925W6M9-F1
#
_entry.id   AF-A0A925W6M9-F1
#
_cell.length_a   1.000
_cell.length_b   1.000
_cell.length_c   1.000
_cell.angle_alpha   90.00
_cell.angle_beta   90.00
_cell.angle_gamma   90.00
#
_symmetry.space_group_name_H-M   'P 1'
#
loop_
_entity.id
_entity.type
_entity.pdbx_description
1 polymer ?
#
loop_
_entity_poly.entity_id
_entity_poly.type
_entity_poly.pdbx_seq_one_letter_code
_entity_poly.pdbx_strand_id
1 'polypeptide(L)'
;GDGCGVADAVSVLVGNRLGGPTGPSDVAADVRAGLPPARDPIAAAPDTPTWHDDVPDGSGTGTLTTPWYPIPAGDPSDTVIVSATGDLRAGQEVVIEFRGGPDVVFPASGKQAGWLDRLVPLGDLGARPTEVRVVARDTLAGADTWLGVSAPRLAVAQSVPELTAGAPVFADQVSAVFWPCVDQIEMRDGLAEAPAFRLRASDGLEGAIVSNSTFPDNGGTLTPIDRSADFVELPSTLAPAGAPTLGWGHVERVVYDHPPGAYDLTVGEAPRHGWTRLPTLVGPAYTGRIYIG
;
A
#
# COMPACT_ATOMS: atom_id res chain seq x y z
N GLY A 1 28.35 9.95 -14.88
CA GLY A 1 27.70 9.94 -13.57
C GLY A 1 26.64 8.90 -13.71
N ASP A 2 26.97 7.68 -13.33
CA ASP A 2 26.37 6.48 -13.93
C ASP A 2 25.37 5.81 -12.98
N GLY A 3 24.79 6.59 -12.06
CA GLY A 3 23.88 6.10 -11.03
C GLY A 3 22.42 6.28 -11.41
N CYS A 4 21.57 5.36 -10.98
CA CYS A 4 20.13 5.38 -11.21
C CYS A 4 19.37 6.30 -10.22
N GLY A 5 19.95 7.47 -9.95
CA GLY A 5 19.41 8.44 -9.00
C GLY A 5 19.26 7.84 -7.60
N VAL A 6 18.07 7.94 -7.01
CA VAL A 6 17.78 7.38 -5.68
C VAL A 6 17.33 5.92 -5.71
N ALA A 7 17.16 5.32 -6.90
CA ALA A 7 16.58 3.98 -7.03
C ALA A 7 17.36 2.89 -6.28
N ASP A 8 18.70 2.95 -6.33
CA ASP A 8 19.59 1.99 -5.65
C ASP A 8 19.63 2.19 -4.12
N ALA A 9 19.19 3.36 -3.65
CA ALA A 9 19.16 3.71 -2.23
C ALA A 9 17.82 3.37 -1.56
N VAL A 10 16.80 3.01 -2.33
CA VAL A 10 15.46 2.72 -1.82
C VAL A 10 15.25 1.22 -1.71
N SER A 11 14.85 0.78 -0.52
CA SER A 11 14.45 -0.59 -0.22
C SER A 11 12.94 -0.63 -0.02
N VAL A 12 12.27 -1.53 -0.74
CA VAL A 12 10.81 -1.72 -0.72
C VAL A 12 10.50 -3.12 -0.17
N LEU A 13 9.59 -3.19 0.79
CA LEU A 13 9.16 -4.44 1.42
C LEU A 13 8.02 -5.07 0.62
N VAL A 14 8.26 -6.27 0.09
CA VAL A 14 7.30 -6.98 -0.77
C VAL A 14 7.10 -8.45 -0.40
N GLY A 15 5.94 -8.96 -0.79
CA GLY A 15 5.60 -10.39 -0.73
C GLY A 15 5.05 -10.86 0.63
N ASN A 16 4.79 -12.17 0.66
CA ASN A 16 4.43 -12.93 1.84
C ASN A 16 5.13 -14.30 1.74
N ARG A 17 6.21 -14.50 2.50
CA ARG A 17 7.04 -15.70 2.45
C ARG A 17 6.96 -16.60 3.69
N LEU A 18 5.99 -16.39 4.57
CA LEU A 18 5.84 -17.29 5.72
C LEU A 18 5.43 -18.70 5.27
N GLY A 19 5.88 -19.70 6.02
CA GLY A 19 5.39 -21.06 5.90
C GLY A 19 3.92 -21.16 6.32
N GLY A 20 3.26 -22.22 5.89
CA GLY A 20 1.88 -22.50 6.28
C GLY A 20 1.73 -22.61 7.80
N PRO A 21 0.59 -22.18 8.37
CA PRO A 21 0.36 -22.19 9.81
C PRO A 21 0.34 -23.62 10.38
N THR A 22 0.84 -23.77 11.60
CA THR A 22 0.77 -25.03 12.36
C THR A 22 -0.43 -25.02 13.30
N GLY A 23 -1.59 -25.46 12.81
CA GLY A 23 -2.84 -25.57 13.57
C GLY A 23 -3.85 -24.45 13.31
N PRO A 24 -5.01 -24.45 13.98
CA PRO A 24 -6.01 -23.39 13.86
C PRO A 24 -5.70 -22.19 14.77
N SER A 25 -6.34 -21.05 14.49
CA SER A 25 -6.36 -19.91 15.42
C SER A 25 -7.27 -20.23 16.62
N ASP A 26 -6.84 -19.81 17.80
CA ASP A 26 -7.66 -19.79 19.00
C ASP A 26 -8.36 -18.42 19.10
N VAL A 27 -9.68 -18.44 19.16
CA VAL A 27 -10.53 -17.23 19.17
C VAL A 27 -11.53 -17.33 20.31
N ALA A 28 -11.78 -16.21 20.99
CA ALA A 28 -12.76 -16.15 22.07
C ALA A 28 -13.59 -14.85 22.03
N ALA A 29 -14.78 -14.93 22.64
CA ALA A 29 -15.79 -13.88 22.66
C ALA A 29 -16.21 -13.47 21.24
N ASP A 30 -16.16 -12.19 20.89
CA ASP A 30 -16.73 -11.69 19.63
C ASP A 30 -15.81 -11.87 18.41
N VAL A 31 -14.52 -12.16 18.65
CA VAL A 31 -13.52 -12.33 17.60
C VAL A 31 -13.91 -13.45 16.63
N ARG A 32 -13.91 -13.13 15.34
CA ARG A 32 -14.19 -14.06 14.24
C ARG A 32 -13.26 -13.82 13.06
N ALA A 33 -13.06 -14.86 12.25
CA ALA A 33 -12.33 -14.75 11.00
C ALA A 33 -13.15 -14.00 9.93
N GLY A 34 -12.47 -13.21 9.11
CA GLY A 34 -13.08 -12.42 8.04
C GLY A 34 -12.65 -10.96 8.07
N LEU A 35 -13.09 -10.21 7.07
CA LEU A 35 -12.91 -8.77 7.02
C LEU A 35 -13.92 -8.10 7.96
N PRO A 36 -13.51 -7.03 8.68
CA PRO A 36 -14.47 -6.22 9.42
C PRO A 36 -15.54 -5.64 8.45
N PRO A 37 -16.79 -5.46 8.91
CA PRO A 37 -17.86 -4.87 8.11
C PRO A 37 -17.46 -3.54 7.47
N ALA A 38 -17.82 -3.38 6.20
CA ALA A 38 -17.55 -2.16 5.41
C ALA A 38 -16.07 -1.74 5.35
N ARG A 39 -15.14 -2.72 5.42
CA ARG A 39 -13.71 -2.51 5.19
C ARG A 39 -13.25 -3.25 3.96
N ASP A 40 -12.37 -2.59 3.21
CA ASP A 40 -11.67 -3.21 2.10
C ASP A 40 -10.60 -4.19 2.61
N PRO A 41 -10.24 -5.19 1.79
CA PRO A 41 -9.08 -6.04 2.07
C PRO A 41 -7.80 -5.21 2.26
N ILE A 42 -6.77 -5.84 2.85
CA ILE A 42 -5.44 -5.24 2.91
C ILE A 42 -4.91 -5.16 1.49
N ALA A 43 -4.89 -3.97 0.90
CA ALA A 43 -4.59 -3.81 -0.52
C ALA A 43 -3.21 -4.35 -0.91
N ALA A 44 -2.22 -4.28 -0.01
CA ALA A 44 -0.89 -4.84 -0.23
C ALA A 44 -0.86 -6.38 -0.24
N ALA A 45 -1.84 -7.03 0.37
CA ALA A 45 -1.91 -8.48 0.55
C ALA A 45 -3.37 -8.95 0.74
N PRO A 46 -4.23 -8.89 -0.30
CA PRO A 46 -5.69 -9.04 -0.18
C PRO A 46 -6.13 -10.43 0.29
N ASP A 47 -5.32 -11.46 0.04
CA ASP A 47 -5.60 -12.84 0.44
C ASP A 47 -5.12 -13.17 1.87
N THR A 48 -4.57 -12.19 2.60
CA THR A 48 -4.09 -12.42 3.97
C THR A 48 -5.28 -12.69 4.88
N PRO A 49 -5.29 -13.79 5.65
CA PRO A 49 -6.35 -14.03 6.62
C PRO A 49 -6.46 -12.88 7.64
N THR A 50 -7.69 -12.51 7.98
CA THR A 50 -7.98 -11.45 8.97
C THR A 50 -8.97 -11.93 10.01
N TRP A 51 -8.95 -11.26 11.16
CA TRP A 51 -9.90 -11.45 12.25
C TRP A 51 -10.36 -10.09 12.79
N HIS A 52 -11.57 -10.04 13.33
CA HIS A 52 -12.13 -8.85 13.96
C HIS A 52 -13.18 -9.19 15.02
N ASP A 53 -13.48 -8.23 15.89
CA ASP A 53 -14.57 -8.28 16.87
C ASP A 53 -15.68 -7.23 16.60
N ASP A 54 -15.64 -6.54 15.45
CA ASP A 54 -16.74 -5.68 14.99
C ASP A 54 -17.95 -6.50 14.55
N VAL A 55 -18.89 -6.69 15.46
CA VAL A 55 -19.96 -7.66 15.29
C VAL A 55 -21.29 -7.07 15.74
N PRO A 56 -22.36 -7.22 14.94
CA PRO A 56 -23.67 -6.72 15.33
C PRO A 56 -24.08 -7.29 16.68
N ASP A 57 -24.52 -6.42 17.59
CA ASP A 57 -24.98 -6.74 18.95
C ASP A 57 -23.91 -7.41 19.86
N GLY A 58 -22.63 -7.35 19.47
CA GLY A 58 -21.52 -7.82 20.29
C GLY A 58 -21.16 -6.89 21.44
N SER A 59 -20.34 -7.42 22.34
CA SER A 59 -19.62 -6.61 23.34
C SER A 59 -18.53 -5.74 22.72
N GLY A 60 -18.00 -6.12 21.55
CA GLY A 60 -16.82 -5.50 20.93
C GLY A 60 -15.52 -5.91 21.64
N THR A 61 -15.51 -7.08 22.29
CA THR A 61 -14.36 -7.56 23.06
C THR A 61 -13.99 -8.99 22.67
N GLY A 62 -12.73 -9.34 22.85
CA GLY A 62 -12.29 -10.72 22.71
C GLY A 62 -10.80 -10.90 22.57
N THR A 63 -10.41 -12.13 22.28
CA THR A 63 -9.00 -12.50 22.15
C THR A 63 -8.78 -13.36 20.92
N LEU A 64 -7.66 -13.12 20.25
CA LEU A 64 -7.12 -13.94 19.18
C LEU A 64 -5.73 -14.43 19.59
N THR A 65 -5.45 -15.70 19.33
CA THR A 65 -4.10 -16.21 19.20
C THR A 65 -4.02 -16.99 17.89
N THR A 66 -3.23 -16.50 16.93
CA THR A 66 -3.02 -17.23 15.68
C THR A 66 -2.16 -18.48 15.91
N PRO A 67 -2.19 -19.47 15.02
CA PRO A 67 -1.19 -20.53 15.02
C PRO A 67 0.22 -19.94 14.80
N TRP A 68 1.23 -20.77 15.05
CA TRP A 68 2.60 -20.46 14.71
C TRP A 68 2.82 -20.57 13.19
N TYR A 69 3.43 -19.55 12.61
CA TYR A 69 3.84 -19.49 11.21
C TYR A 69 5.37 -19.66 11.13
N PRO A 70 5.87 -20.68 10.43
CA PRO A 70 7.30 -20.86 10.20
C PRO A 70 7.91 -19.69 9.46
N ILE A 71 9.03 -19.18 9.98
CA ILE A 71 9.85 -18.17 9.33
C ILE A 71 10.96 -18.91 8.57
N PRO A 72 11.01 -18.85 7.22
CA PRO A 72 12.10 -19.45 6.47
C PRO A 72 13.45 -18.80 6.82
N ALA A 73 14.56 -19.43 6.45
CA ALA A 73 15.85 -18.74 6.44
C ALA A 73 15.85 -17.57 5.44
N GLY A 74 16.68 -16.55 5.67
CA GLY A 74 16.74 -15.35 4.84
C GLY A 74 17.64 -14.27 5.41
N ASP A 75 17.42 -13.03 4.99
CA ASP A 75 18.24 -11.87 5.34
C ASP A 75 17.76 -11.18 6.63
N PRO A 76 18.63 -10.52 7.42
CA PRO A 76 18.22 -9.70 8.56
C PRO A 76 17.27 -8.54 8.21
N SER A 77 17.27 -8.07 6.96
CA SER A 77 16.35 -7.04 6.47
C SER A 77 14.92 -7.55 6.19
N ASP A 78 14.71 -8.86 6.20
CA ASP A 78 13.37 -9.43 6.15
C ASP A 78 12.53 -8.87 7.31
N THR A 79 11.29 -8.51 7.01
CA THR A 79 10.42 -7.79 7.95
C THR A 79 9.11 -8.54 8.13
N VAL A 80 8.75 -8.84 9.38
CA VAL A 80 7.40 -9.32 9.69
C VAL A 80 6.47 -8.13 9.71
N ILE A 81 5.35 -8.27 9.00
CA ILE A 81 4.30 -7.27 8.94
C ILE A 81 2.99 -7.86 9.46
N VAL A 82 2.31 -7.11 10.31
CA VAL A 82 0.95 -7.37 10.76
C VAL A 82 0.13 -6.11 10.55
N SER A 83 -0.98 -6.23 9.83
CA SER A 83 -1.88 -5.10 9.59
C SER A 83 -2.94 -5.08 10.69
N ALA A 84 -3.23 -3.90 11.23
CA ALA A 84 -4.27 -3.70 12.24
C ALA A 84 -5.17 -2.50 11.90
N THR A 85 -6.43 -2.54 12.31
CA THR A 85 -7.42 -1.47 12.07
C THR A 85 -8.40 -1.39 13.25
N GLY A 86 -9.24 -0.35 13.29
CA GLY A 86 -10.15 -0.09 14.42
C GLY A 86 -9.63 1.02 15.35
N ASP A 87 -9.90 0.95 16.67
CA ASP A 87 -9.61 2.06 17.61
C ASP A 87 -8.16 2.05 18.17
N LEU A 88 -7.41 0.95 18.01
CA LEU A 88 -5.98 0.75 18.38
C LEU A 88 -5.50 1.60 19.58
N ARG A 89 -6.27 1.61 20.67
CA ARG A 89 -6.03 2.45 21.86
C ARG A 89 -5.82 1.60 23.11
N ALA A 90 -5.56 2.24 24.25
CA ALA A 90 -5.39 1.53 25.52
C ALA A 90 -6.61 0.61 25.81
N GLY A 91 -6.35 -0.69 26.02
CA GLY A 91 -7.39 -1.73 26.12
C GLY A 91 -7.55 -2.59 24.86
N GLN A 92 -6.91 -2.19 23.75
CA GLN A 92 -6.80 -2.93 22.49
C GLN A 92 -5.33 -3.14 22.15
N GLU A 93 -4.89 -4.39 22.25
CA GLU A 93 -3.48 -4.76 22.16
C GLU A 93 -3.25 -5.72 20.99
N VAL A 94 -2.16 -5.48 20.27
CA VAL A 94 -1.65 -6.39 19.23
C VAL A 94 -0.19 -6.67 19.58
N VAL A 95 0.08 -7.95 19.83
CA VAL A 95 1.41 -8.48 20.17
C VAL A 95 1.85 -9.42 19.06
N ILE A 96 3.09 -9.28 18.62
CA ILE A 96 3.76 -10.26 17.79
C ILE A 96 4.68 -11.07 18.67
N GLU A 97 4.42 -12.37 18.77
CA GLU A 97 5.24 -13.28 19.54
C GLU A 97 6.18 -14.06 18.63
N PHE A 98 7.41 -14.25 19.08
CA PHE A 98 8.47 -14.89 18.30
C PHE A 98 9.05 -16.08 19.03
N ARG A 99 9.14 -17.23 18.34
CA ARG A 99 9.85 -18.38 18.90
C ARG A 99 11.36 -18.19 18.74
N GLY A 100 12.02 -17.93 19.87
CA GLY A 100 13.46 -17.67 19.93
C GLY A 100 13.84 -16.19 19.80
N GLY A 101 12.89 -15.27 20.00
CA GLY A 101 13.10 -13.83 20.04
C GLY A 101 12.24 -13.16 21.12
N PRO A 102 12.37 -11.85 21.33
CA PRO A 102 11.50 -11.10 22.21
C PRO A 102 10.12 -10.88 21.58
N ASP A 103 9.07 -10.85 22.40
CA ASP A 103 7.74 -10.44 21.96
C ASP A 103 7.71 -8.93 21.74
N VAL A 104 6.96 -8.49 20.73
CA VAL A 104 6.84 -7.08 20.35
C VAL A 104 5.40 -6.62 20.54
N VAL A 105 5.21 -5.68 21.48
CA VAL A 105 3.93 -5.03 21.75
C VAL A 105 3.90 -3.68 21.03
N PHE A 106 2.89 -3.44 20.20
CA PHE A 106 2.77 -2.15 19.52
C PHE A 106 2.10 -1.09 20.40
N PRO A 107 2.59 0.16 20.36
CA PRO A 107 1.94 1.26 21.06
C PRO A 107 0.59 1.59 20.42
N ALA A 108 -0.28 2.20 21.23
CA ALA A 108 -1.54 2.76 20.76
C ALA A 108 -1.31 3.75 19.60
N SER A 109 -2.22 3.74 18.62
CA SER A 109 -2.23 4.69 17.50
C SER A 109 -3.59 5.32 17.24
N GLY A 110 -4.58 5.06 18.12
CA GLY A 110 -5.92 5.62 18.00
C GLY A 110 -6.67 5.11 16.78
N LYS A 111 -7.81 5.76 16.48
CA LYS A 111 -8.73 5.34 15.40
C LYS A 111 -8.07 5.29 14.03
N GLN A 112 -8.08 4.11 13.43
CA GLN A 112 -7.65 3.83 12.07
C GLN A 112 -8.86 3.45 11.21
N ALA A 113 -9.15 4.27 10.19
CA ALA A 113 -10.18 3.96 9.21
C ALA A 113 -9.72 2.90 8.19
N GLY A 114 -8.42 2.86 7.89
CA GLY A 114 -7.78 1.86 7.04
C GLY A 114 -6.95 0.86 7.83
N TRP A 115 -6.30 -0.04 7.10
CA TRP A 115 -5.30 -0.95 7.66
C TRP A 115 -3.97 -0.22 7.89
N LEU A 116 -3.47 -0.31 9.11
CA LEU A 116 -2.17 0.21 9.51
C LEU A 116 -1.18 -0.95 9.64
N ASP A 117 -0.13 -0.93 8.82
CA ASP A 117 0.93 -1.93 8.89
C ASP A 117 1.85 -1.69 10.10
N ARG A 118 2.09 -2.78 10.83
CA ARG A 118 3.04 -2.83 11.94
C ARG A 118 4.23 -3.67 11.52
N LEU A 119 5.42 -3.07 11.55
CA LEU A 119 6.63 -3.65 11.00
C LEU A 119 7.60 -4.06 12.10
N VAL A 120 8.15 -5.27 11.99
CA VAL A 120 9.24 -5.78 12.84
C VAL A 120 10.35 -6.32 11.95
N PRO A 121 11.41 -5.53 11.70
CA PRO A 121 12.61 -6.03 11.04
C PRO A 121 13.23 -7.16 11.86
N LEU A 122 13.53 -8.30 11.23
CA LEU A 122 14.07 -9.46 11.95
C LEU A 122 15.47 -9.20 12.50
N GLY A 123 16.24 -8.31 11.88
CA GLY A 123 17.55 -7.86 12.36
C GLY A 123 17.51 -7.15 13.72
N ASP A 124 16.39 -6.50 14.07
CA ASP A 124 16.24 -5.78 15.34
C ASP A 124 16.08 -6.73 16.54
N LEU A 125 15.77 -8.00 16.28
CA LEU A 125 15.55 -9.03 17.32
C LEU A 125 16.86 -9.66 17.81
N GLY A 126 18.02 -9.32 17.21
CA GLY A 126 19.35 -9.82 17.57
C GLY A 126 19.63 -11.27 17.15
N ALA A 127 18.62 -12.12 17.11
CA ALA A 127 18.67 -13.46 16.50
C ALA A 127 17.40 -13.71 15.68
N ARG A 128 17.55 -14.38 14.53
CA ARG A 128 16.40 -14.69 13.66
C ARG A 128 15.49 -15.72 14.34
N PRO A 129 14.22 -15.38 14.62
CA PRO A 129 13.28 -16.34 15.17
C PRO A 129 12.89 -17.40 14.14
N THR A 130 12.39 -18.53 14.61
CA THR A 130 12.01 -19.67 13.76
C THR A 130 10.54 -19.69 13.41
N GLU A 131 9.70 -19.10 14.26
CA GLU A 131 8.27 -19.01 14.08
C GLU A 131 7.76 -17.68 14.64
N VAL A 132 6.63 -17.21 14.10
CA VAL A 132 5.92 -16.02 14.56
C VAL A 132 4.43 -16.31 14.72
N ARG A 133 3.77 -15.64 15.66
CA ARG A 133 2.31 -15.59 15.75
C ARG A 133 1.84 -14.21 16.20
N VAL A 134 0.55 -13.96 16.01
CA VAL A 134 -0.12 -12.75 16.49
C VAL A 134 -1.01 -13.12 17.66
N VAL A 135 -0.92 -12.34 18.73
CA VAL A 135 -1.86 -12.35 19.85
C VAL A 135 -2.52 -10.99 19.90
N ALA A 136 -3.85 -10.97 19.83
CA ALA A 136 -4.62 -9.73 19.91
C ALA A 136 -5.65 -9.82 21.03
N ARG A 137 -5.90 -8.69 21.69
CA ARG A 137 -6.84 -8.60 22.79
C ARG A 137 -7.57 -7.27 22.76
N ASP A 138 -8.90 -7.33 22.73
CA ASP A 138 -9.78 -6.18 22.98
C ASP A 138 -10.54 -6.37 24.29
N THR A 139 -10.49 -5.36 25.14
CA THR A 139 -11.18 -5.30 26.44
C THR A 139 -12.15 -4.14 26.54
N LEU A 140 -12.31 -3.35 25.47
CA LEU A 140 -13.15 -2.16 25.46
C LEU A 140 -14.54 -2.51 24.94
N ALA A 141 -15.55 -2.37 25.80
CA ALA A 141 -16.92 -2.58 25.38
C ALA A 141 -17.54 -1.30 24.80
N GLY A 142 -18.31 -1.43 23.71
CA GLY A 142 -19.12 -0.33 23.17
C GLY A 142 -19.29 -0.39 21.65
N ALA A 143 -20.34 0.24 21.15
CA ALA A 143 -20.68 0.21 19.72
C ALA A 143 -19.68 0.94 18.80
N ASP A 144 -18.84 1.83 19.38
CA ASP A 144 -17.88 2.65 18.63
C ASP A 144 -16.43 2.16 18.75
N THR A 145 -16.23 0.93 19.25
CA THR A 145 -14.92 0.33 19.49
C THR A 145 -14.88 -1.10 18.97
N TRP A 146 -13.82 -1.40 18.24
CA TRP A 146 -13.52 -2.72 17.69
C TRP A 146 -12.05 -2.76 17.26
N LEU A 147 -11.55 -3.96 17.04
CA LEU A 147 -10.21 -4.30 16.63
C LEU A 147 -10.24 -5.27 15.45
N GLY A 148 -9.52 -4.95 14.38
CA GLY A 148 -9.23 -5.85 13.28
C GLY A 148 -7.73 -6.11 13.18
N VAL A 149 -7.35 -7.36 12.92
CA VAL A 149 -5.94 -7.78 12.78
C VAL A 149 -5.76 -8.80 11.65
N SER A 150 -4.60 -8.77 11.00
CA SER A 150 -4.24 -9.74 9.97
C SER A 150 -3.35 -10.86 10.52
N ALA A 151 -3.25 -11.95 9.76
CA ALA A 151 -2.18 -12.91 9.93
C ALA A 151 -0.83 -12.20 9.70
N PRO A 152 0.26 -12.64 10.36
CA PRO A 152 1.57 -12.13 10.06
C PRO A 152 1.92 -12.50 8.61
N ARG A 153 2.69 -11.64 7.95
CA ARG A 153 3.32 -11.90 6.66
C ARG A 153 4.80 -11.55 6.73
N LEU A 154 5.62 -12.27 5.98
CA LEU A 154 7.04 -11.98 5.86
C LEU A 154 7.30 -11.28 4.54
N ALA A 155 7.66 -10.00 4.62
CA ALA A 155 8.09 -9.21 3.48
C ALA A 155 9.62 -9.21 3.38
N VAL A 156 10.12 -9.20 2.15
CA VAL A 156 11.55 -9.09 1.85
C VAL A 156 11.86 -7.73 1.25
N ALA A 157 13.05 -7.21 1.53
CA ALA A 157 13.57 -6.02 0.91
C ALA A 157 13.91 -6.29 -0.57
N GLN A 158 13.44 -5.42 -1.46
CA GLN A 158 13.86 -5.34 -2.85
C GLN A 158 14.26 -3.91 -3.19
N SER A 159 15.26 -3.74 -4.04
CA SER A 159 15.58 -2.43 -4.59
C SER A 159 14.52 -1.98 -5.60
N VAL A 160 14.38 -0.67 -5.83
CA VAL A 160 13.45 -0.16 -6.85
C VAL A 160 13.76 -0.72 -8.26
N PRO A 161 15.02 -0.78 -8.73
CA PRO A 161 15.32 -1.35 -10.05
C PRO A 161 14.89 -2.82 -10.19
N GLU A 162 15.03 -3.63 -9.13
CA GLU A 162 14.56 -5.01 -9.13
C GLU A 162 13.03 -5.09 -9.11
N LEU A 163 12.38 -4.23 -8.33
CA LEU A 163 10.93 -4.18 -8.20
C LEU A 163 10.25 -3.80 -9.52
N THR A 164 10.81 -2.81 -10.23
CA THR A 164 10.23 -2.23 -11.44
C THR A 164 10.79 -2.83 -12.73
N ALA A 165 11.58 -3.91 -12.65
CA ALA A 165 12.24 -4.49 -13.81
C ALA A 165 11.22 -4.92 -14.88
N GLY A 166 11.27 -4.26 -16.05
CA GLY A 166 10.39 -4.54 -17.19
C GLY A 166 8.93 -4.14 -16.99
N ALA A 167 8.65 -3.28 -16.01
CA ALA A 167 7.31 -2.81 -15.71
C ALA A 167 7.21 -1.28 -15.91
N PRO A 168 6.13 -0.77 -16.54
CA PRO A 168 5.94 0.66 -16.70
C PRO A 168 5.71 1.34 -15.35
N VAL A 169 6.36 2.48 -15.15
CA VAL A 169 6.37 3.24 -13.89
C VAL A 169 5.88 4.66 -14.16
N PHE A 170 5.02 5.16 -13.30
CA PHE A 170 4.72 6.58 -13.25
C PHE A 170 5.48 7.23 -12.09
N ALA A 171 6.67 7.77 -12.36
CA ALA A 171 7.26 8.74 -11.45
C ALA A 171 6.57 10.09 -11.65
N ASP A 172 6.10 10.70 -10.56
CA ASP A 172 5.36 11.95 -10.63
C ASP A 172 6.22 13.13 -11.11
N GLN A 173 5.56 14.20 -11.54
CA GLN A 173 6.20 15.40 -12.08
C GLN A 173 7.20 16.07 -11.12
N VAL A 174 7.10 15.82 -9.82
CA VAL A 174 7.97 16.43 -8.81
C VAL A 174 9.21 15.57 -8.57
N SER A 175 9.07 14.26 -8.66
CA SER A 175 10.09 13.28 -8.29
C SER A 175 10.79 12.62 -9.47
N ALA A 176 10.25 12.68 -10.68
CA ALA A 176 10.77 11.99 -11.87
C ALA A 176 12.28 12.19 -12.12
N VAL A 177 12.81 13.37 -11.81
CA VAL A 177 14.26 13.66 -11.97
C VAL A 177 15.15 12.77 -11.08
N PHE A 178 14.61 12.22 -9.98
CA PHE A 178 15.32 11.31 -9.08
C PHE A 178 15.30 9.86 -9.54
N TRP A 179 14.54 9.54 -10.59
CA TRP A 179 14.29 8.19 -11.08
C TRP A 179 14.71 8.01 -12.56
N PRO A 180 15.96 8.34 -12.95
CA PRO A 180 16.34 8.39 -14.37
C PRO A 180 16.36 7.02 -15.08
N CYS A 181 16.30 5.91 -14.34
CA CYS A 181 16.38 4.55 -14.87
C CYS A 181 15.07 3.78 -14.85
N VAL A 182 13.98 4.34 -14.30
CA VAL A 182 12.69 3.66 -14.34
C VAL A 182 12.09 3.79 -15.73
N ASP A 183 11.32 2.78 -16.14
CA ASP A 183 10.63 2.79 -17.42
C ASP A 183 9.38 3.69 -17.34
N GLN A 184 9.57 4.99 -17.54
CA GLN A 184 8.49 5.97 -17.39
C GLN A 184 7.38 5.71 -18.40
N ILE A 185 6.12 5.71 -17.94
CA ILE A 185 4.97 5.52 -18.83
C ILE A 185 4.98 6.47 -20.02
N GLU A 186 4.50 5.97 -21.15
CA GLU A 186 4.37 6.75 -22.37
C GLU A 186 2.91 7.12 -22.68
N MET A 187 2.76 8.18 -23.49
CA MET A 187 1.48 8.58 -24.08
C MET A 187 1.55 8.32 -25.59
N ARG A 188 0.74 7.39 -26.09
CA ARG A 188 0.70 7.03 -27.52
C ARG A 188 -0.75 6.99 -28.00
N ASP A 189 -1.01 7.56 -29.17
CA ASP A 189 -2.34 7.57 -29.80
C ASP A 189 -3.47 8.14 -28.91
N GLY A 190 -3.13 9.05 -28.00
CA GLY A 190 -4.06 9.64 -27.04
C GLY A 190 -4.39 8.76 -25.82
N LEU A 191 -3.66 7.65 -25.65
CA LEU A 191 -3.79 6.73 -24.53
C LEU A 191 -2.56 6.83 -23.63
N ALA A 192 -2.79 6.84 -22.32
CA ALA A 192 -1.76 6.63 -21.31
C ALA A 192 -1.46 5.15 -21.19
N GLU A 193 -0.18 4.78 -21.20
CA GLU A 193 0.22 3.45 -20.77
C GLU A 193 -0.17 3.25 -19.29
N ALA A 194 -0.66 2.05 -18.97
CA ALA A 194 -1.06 1.67 -17.63
C ALA A 194 0.18 1.40 -16.77
N PRO A 195 0.55 2.26 -15.80
CA PRO A 195 1.66 1.98 -14.90
C PRO A 195 1.38 0.76 -14.04
N ALA A 196 2.40 -0.04 -13.77
CA ALA A 196 2.39 -1.06 -12.71
C ALA A 196 2.75 -0.45 -11.34
N PHE A 197 3.55 0.61 -11.35
CA PHE A 197 4.02 1.30 -10.14
C PHE A 197 3.89 2.81 -10.29
N ARG A 198 3.72 3.49 -9.16
CA ARG A 198 3.76 4.94 -9.05
C ARG A 198 4.78 5.35 -8.00
N LEU A 199 5.68 6.26 -8.37
CA LEU A 199 6.70 6.83 -7.48
C LEU A 199 6.38 8.28 -7.23
N ARG A 200 6.33 8.68 -5.96
CA ARG A 200 5.86 10.02 -5.58
C ARG A 200 6.82 10.73 -4.65
N ALA A 201 6.81 12.06 -4.72
CA ALA A 201 7.42 12.87 -3.69
C ALA A 201 6.72 12.67 -2.34
N SER A 202 7.45 12.90 -1.25
CA SER A 202 6.91 12.82 0.12
C SER A 202 5.71 13.74 0.33
N ASP A 203 4.91 13.39 1.34
CA ASP A 203 3.92 14.28 1.95
C ASP A 203 4.52 15.64 2.37
N GLY A 204 3.64 16.63 2.54
CA GLY A 204 4.00 17.99 2.99
C GLY A 204 4.09 19.02 1.85
N LEU A 205 3.99 18.57 0.60
CA LEU A 205 3.72 19.43 -0.55
C LEU A 205 2.23 19.82 -0.61
N GLU A 206 1.93 20.92 -1.30
CA GLU A 206 0.55 21.37 -1.50
C GLU A 206 -0.28 20.29 -2.23
N GLY A 207 -1.52 20.09 -1.79
CA GLY A 207 -2.45 19.08 -2.34
C GLY A 207 -2.58 19.14 -3.86
N ALA A 208 -2.65 20.35 -4.42
CA ALA A 208 -2.74 20.58 -5.86
C ALA A 208 -1.46 20.13 -6.60
N ILE A 209 -0.29 20.21 -5.96
CA ILE A 209 0.98 19.74 -6.54
C ILE A 209 1.03 18.22 -6.55
N VAL A 210 0.69 17.56 -5.44
CA VAL A 210 0.78 16.08 -5.33
C VAL A 210 -0.29 15.34 -6.13
N SER A 211 -1.45 15.96 -6.31
CA SER A 211 -2.59 15.37 -7.05
C SER A 211 -2.66 15.82 -8.51
N ASN A 212 -1.79 16.71 -8.99
CA ASN A 212 -1.91 17.30 -10.32
C ASN A 212 -2.08 16.27 -11.45
N SER A 213 -1.40 15.12 -11.34
CA SER A 213 -1.51 14.05 -12.33
C SER A 213 -2.85 13.32 -12.32
N THR A 214 -3.58 13.31 -11.21
CA THR A 214 -4.91 12.68 -11.09
C THR A 214 -6.05 13.69 -10.99
N PHE A 215 -5.74 14.98 -10.82
CA PHE A 215 -6.72 16.02 -10.55
C PHE A 215 -7.57 16.36 -11.80
N PRO A 216 -8.87 16.02 -11.79
CA PRO A 216 -9.71 16.07 -12.99
C PRO A 216 -9.96 17.48 -13.50
N ASP A 217 -10.04 18.48 -12.61
CA ASP A 217 -10.37 19.85 -13.02
C ASP A 217 -9.21 20.53 -13.79
N ASN A 218 -7.97 20.04 -13.63
CA ASN A 218 -6.81 20.45 -14.42
C ASN A 218 -6.53 19.52 -15.61
N GLY A 219 -7.38 18.52 -15.85
CA GLY A 219 -7.18 17.53 -16.92
C GLY A 219 -6.06 16.53 -16.63
N GLY A 220 -5.85 16.17 -15.36
CA GLY A 220 -4.82 15.23 -14.91
C GLY A 220 -4.69 14.00 -15.81
N THR A 221 -3.47 13.72 -16.25
CA THR A 221 -3.17 12.68 -17.24
C THR A 221 -3.46 11.25 -16.77
N LEU A 222 -3.57 11.05 -15.45
CA LEU A 222 -3.88 9.77 -14.81
C LEU A 222 -5.28 9.74 -14.18
N THR A 223 -6.12 10.76 -14.38
CA THR A 223 -7.51 10.71 -13.90
C THR A 223 -8.26 9.43 -14.32
N PRO A 224 -8.08 8.86 -15.53
CA PRO A 224 -8.72 7.58 -15.86
C PRO A 224 -8.20 6.40 -15.02
N ILE A 225 -6.90 6.37 -14.71
CA ILE A 225 -6.28 5.32 -13.89
C ILE A 225 -6.77 5.43 -12.45
N ASP A 226 -6.80 6.64 -11.89
CA ASP A 226 -7.33 6.93 -10.53
C ASP A 226 -8.81 6.54 -10.36
N ARG A 227 -9.55 6.33 -11.45
CA ARG A 227 -10.95 5.87 -11.43
C ARG A 227 -11.13 4.36 -11.64
N SER A 228 -10.06 3.65 -11.99
CA SER A 228 -10.11 2.23 -12.39
C SER A 228 -9.01 1.39 -11.72
N ALA A 229 -8.32 1.98 -10.76
CA ALA A 229 -7.25 1.34 -10.01
C ALA A 229 -7.09 1.99 -8.63
N ASP A 230 -6.60 1.18 -7.69
CA ASP A 230 -6.11 1.62 -6.40
C ASP A 230 -4.59 1.82 -6.43
N PHE A 231 -4.12 2.88 -5.79
CA PHE A 231 -2.71 3.10 -5.51
C PHE A 231 -2.37 2.55 -4.13
N VAL A 232 -1.64 1.43 -4.11
CA VAL A 232 -1.33 0.68 -2.89
C VAL A 232 0.08 0.98 -2.44
N GLU A 233 0.21 1.73 -1.34
CA GLU A 233 1.52 2.03 -0.74
C GLU A 233 2.25 0.74 -0.34
N LEU A 234 3.51 0.65 -0.75
CA LEU A 234 4.45 -0.39 -0.34
C LEU A 234 5.40 0.20 0.72
N PRO A 235 5.50 -0.41 1.92
CA PRO A 235 6.43 0.07 2.93
C PRO A 235 7.86 0.11 2.40
N SER A 236 8.50 1.26 2.52
CA SER A 236 9.78 1.51 1.85
C SER A 236 10.63 2.52 2.63
N THR A 237 11.95 2.35 2.52
CA THR A 237 12.94 3.16 3.24
C THR A 237 14.05 3.63 2.30
N LEU A 238 14.61 4.81 2.59
CA LEU A 238 15.78 5.35 1.91
C LEU A 238 17.03 5.15 2.78
N ALA A 239 18.12 4.68 2.17
CA ALA A 239 19.42 4.46 2.79
C ALA A 239 20.54 5.25 2.06
N PRO A 240 21.35 6.07 2.77
CA PRO A 240 21.22 6.42 4.18
C PRO A 240 19.92 7.20 4.43
N ALA A 241 19.42 7.12 5.67
CA ALA A 241 18.23 7.86 6.05
C ALA A 241 18.44 9.36 5.81
N GLY A 242 17.43 10.02 5.25
CA GLY A 242 17.39 11.46 5.08
C GLY A 242 17.24 12.20 6.41
N ALA A 243 17.01 13.52 6.34
CA ALA A 243 16.69 14.30 7.53
C ALA A 243 15.41 13.76 8.20
N PRO A 244 15.39 13.45 9.51
CA PRO A 244 14.24 12.81 10.17
C PRO A 244 12.90 13.55 10.04
N THR A 245 12.94 14.85 9.77
CA THR A 245 11.75 15.70 9.63
C THR A 245 11.23 15.80 8.20
N LEU A 246 11.93 15.23 7.23
CA LEU A 246 11.56 15.27 5.81
C LEU A 246 11.38 13.83 5.35
N GLY A 247 10.15 13.48 4.96
CA GLY A 247 9.91 12.20 4.30
C GLY A 247 10.65 12.14 2.97
N TRP A 248 10.97 10.92 2.53
CA TRP A 248 11.79 10.70 1.35
C TRP A 248 10.96 10.58 0.06
N GLY A 249 9.76 10.01 0.16
CA GLY A 249 8.90 9.67 -0.98
C GLY A 249 7.98 8.49 -0.69
N HIS A 250 7.29 8.04 -1.73
CA HIS A 250 6.34 6.92 -1.70
C HIS A 250 6.57 5.98 -2.88
N VAL A 251 6.38 4.68 -2.64
CA VAL A 251 6.38 3.64 -3.68
C VAL A 251 5.02 2.95 -3.63
N GLU A 252 4.25 3.12 -4.69
CA GLU A 252 2.90 2.57 -4.78
C GLU A 252 2.85 1.52 -5.88
N ARG A 253 2.17 0.41 -5.63
CA ARG A 253 1.73 -0.53 -6.65
C ARG A 253 0.36 -0.10 -7.16
N VAL A 254 0.17 -0.14 -8.47
CA VAL A 254 -1.14 0.16 -9.08
C VAL A 254 -1.90 -1.15 -9.24
N VAL A 255 -3.07 -1.25 -8.60
CA VAL A 255 -3.94 -2.43 -8.64
C VAL A 255 -5.21 -2.07 -9.40
N TYR A 256 -5.34 -2.56 -10.62
CA TYR A 256 -6.49 -2.26 -11.47
C TYR A 256 -7.70 -3.13 -11.12
N ASP A 257 -8.90 -2.55 -11.22
CA ASP A 257 -10.18 -3.27 -11.09
C ASP A 257 -10.32 -4.37 -12.14
N HIS A 258 -9.75 -4.12 -13.33
CA HIS A 258 -9.77 -5.00 -14.48
C HIS A 258 -8.40 -5.04 -15.15
N PRO A 259 -8.03 -6.16 -15.81
CA PRO A 259 -6.75 -6.24 -16.53
C PRO A 259 -6.60 -5.09 -17.55
N PRO A 260 -5.49 -4.33 -17.52
CA PRO A 260 -5.23 -3.27 -18.48
C PRO A 260 -4.91 -3.85 -19.87
N GLY A 261 -4.98 -3.02 -20.91
CA GLY A 261 -4.60 -3.40 -22.27
C GLY A 261 -5.63 -4.23 -23.05
N ALA A 262 -6.80 -4.47 -22.49
CA ALA A 262 -7.89 -5.20 -23.16
C ALA A 262 -8.67 -4.31 -24.16
N TYR A 263 -8.04 -3.92 -25.26
CA TYR A 263 -8.68 -3.13 -26.32
C TYR A 263 -8.14 -3.47 -27.72
N ASP A 264 -8.98 -3.27 -28.74
CA ASP A 264 -8.56 -3.26 -30.14
C ASP A 264 -8.38 -1.79 -30.59
N LEU A 265 -7.17 -1.42 -31.00
CA LEU A 265 -6.87 -0.07 -31.48
C LEU A 265 -6.69 -0.06 -33.00
N THR A 266 -7.44 0.81 -33.67
CA THR A 266 -7.23 1.12 -35.08
C THR A 266 -6.77 2.57 -35.21
N VAL A 267 -5.52 2.75 -35.66
CA VAL A 267 -4.94 4.07 -35.94
C VAL A 267 -4.92 4.27 -37.45
N GLY A 268 -5.26 5.48 -37.89
CA GLY A 268 -5.21 5.85 -39.30
C GLY A 268 -4.72 7.27 -39.48
N GLU A 269 -4.10 7.52 -40.63
CA GLU A 269 -3.66 8.85 -41.02
C GLU A 269 -4.73 9.52 -41.91
N ALA A 270 -4.95 10.82 -41.71
CA ALA A 270 -5.86 11.60 -42.52
C ALA A 270 -5.26 12.98 -42.81
N PRO A 271 -5.15 13.40 -44.08
CA PRO A 271 -4.74 14.76 -44.40
C PRO A 271 -5.82 15.75 -43.94
N ARG A 272 -5.40 16.85 -43.32
CA ARG A 272 -6.29 17.93 -42.86
C ARG A 272 -5.72 19.28 -43.26
N HIS A 273 -6.60 20.26 -43.45
CA HIS A 273 -6.18 21.64 -43.63
C HIS A 273 -5.77 22.24 -42.27
N GLY A 274 -4.79 23.16 -42.25
CA GLY A 274 -4.31 23.77 -40.99
C GLY A 274 -5.38 24.52 -40.18
N TRP A 275 -6.52 24.84 -40.80
CA TRP A 275 -7.66 25.52 -40.17
C TRP A 275 -8.84 24.58 -39.87
N THR A 276 -8.71 23.28 -40.14
CA THR A 276 -9.74 22.29 -39.81
C THR A 276 -9.94 22.27 -38.30
N ARG A 277 -11.13 22.66 -37.85
CA ARG A 277 -11.54 22.49 -36.45
C ARG A 277 -12.14 21.10 -36.25
N LEU A 278 -11.68 20.42 -35.22
CA LEU A 278 -12.25 19.17 -34.71
C LEU A 278 -13.28 19.49 -33.62
N PRO A 279 -13.99 18.49 -33.07
CA PRO A 279 -14.78 18.69 -31.86
C PRO A 279 -13.98 19.42 -30.80
N THR A 280 -14.62 20.39 -30.14
CA THR A 280 -14.01 21.14 -29.05
C THR A 280 -13.68 20.19 -27.90
N LEU A 281 -12.48 20.32 -27.32
CA LEU A 281 -12.11 19.58 -26.13
C LEU A 281 -13.11 19.85 -25.00
N VAL A 282 -13.37 18.84 -24.19
CA VAL A 282 -14.19 18.97 -22.99
C VAL A 282 -13.60 20.08 -22.12
N GLY A 283 -14.46 20.99 -21.67
CA GLY A 283 -14.07 22.11 -20.81
C GLY A 283 -15.18 22.48 -19.82
N PRO A 284 -15.05 23.60 -19.09
CA PRO A 284 -16.00 23.99 -18.04
C PRO A 284 -17.47 24.04 -18.49
N ALA A 285 -17.71 24.46 -19.73
CA ALA A 285 -19.05 24.50 -20.30
C ALA A 285 -19.66 23.11 -20.56
N TYR A 286 -18.82 22.09 -20.75
CA TYR A 286 -19.23 20.70 -20.93
C TYR A 286 -19.36 19.97 -19.59
N THR A 287 -18.45 20.22 -18.65
CA THR A 287 -18.46 19.57 -17.32
C THR A 287 -19.41 20.25 -16.33
N GLY A 288 -19.84 21.48 -16.60
CA GLY A 288 -20.63 22.30 -15.68
C GLY A 288 -19.84 22.75 -14.44
N ARG A 289 -18.52 22.57 -14.41
CA ARG A 289 -17.64 22.89 -13.27
C ARG A 289 -16.66 23.99 -13.67
N ILE A 290 -16.65 25.07 -12.90
CA ILE A 290 -15.68 26.16 -13.04
C ILE A 290 -14.62 25.96 -11.96
N TYR A 291 -13.37 25.76 -12.36
CA TYR A 291 -12.23 25.78 -11.45
C TYR A 291 -11.96 27.24 -11.02
N ILE A 292 -11.99 27.52 -9.72
CA ILE A 292 -11.84 28.89 -9.16
C ILE A 292 -10.53 29.10 -8.40
N GLY A 293 -9.58 28.16 -8.50
CA GLY A 293 -8.33 28.17 -7.73
C GLY A 293 -8.44 27.25 -6.52
#